data_AF-W8Y295-F1
#
_entry.id   AF-W8Y295-F1
#
_cell.length_a   1.000
_cell.length_b   1.000
_cell.length_c   1.000
_cell.angle_alpha   90.00
_cell.angle_beta   90.00
_cell.angle_gamma   90.00
#
_symmetry.space_group_name_H-M   'P 1'
#
loop_
_entity.id
_entity.type
_entity.pdbx_description
1 polymer ?
#
loop_
_entity_poly.entity_id
_entity_poly.type
_entity_poly.pdbx_seq_one_letter_code
_entity_poly.pdbx_strand_id
1 'polypeptide(L)' 'MDDLRFYDSASWSDKDVAGTVDEGLGFTIDATVSVNGSPQYKVHNSKGTTYYVTANEAYVYVE' A
#
# COMPACT_ATOMS: atom_id res chain seq x y z
N MET A 1 7.46 4.53 15.11
CA MET A 1 7.85 4.37 13.69
C MET A 1 6.72 3.58 13.10
N ASP A 2 5.75 4.30 12.53
CA ASP A 2 4.56 3.71 11.92
C ASP A 2 4.89 3.47 10.45
N ASP A 3 5.72 2.46 10.19
CA ASP A 3 6.16 2.14 8.83
C ASP A 3 4.94 1.65 8.04
N LEU A 4 4.71 2.22 6.86
CA LEU A 4 3.56 1.87 6.02
C LEU A 4 3.70 0.42 5.57
N ARG A 5 2.71 -0.43 5.92
CA ARG A 5 2.73 -1.85 5.58
C ARG A 5 2.33 -2.08 4.12
N PHE A 6 3.06 -2.96 3.45
CA PHE A 6 2.68 -3.57 2.19
C PHE A 6 1.94 -4.87 2.41
N TYR A 7 0.93 -5.07 1.59
CA TYR A 7 0.19 -6.32 1.50
C TYR A 7 0.33 -6.92 0.09
N ASP A 8 0.50 -8.24 0.01
CA ASP A 8 0.52 -9.00 -1.24
C ASP A 8 -0.88 -9.10 -1.88
N SER A 9 -1.91 -9.00 -1.03
CA SER A 9 -3.32 -9.00 -1.44
C SER A 9 -4.11 -7.90 -0.75
N ALA A 10 -5.25 -7.52 -1.35
CA ALA A 10 -6.17 -6.54 -0.79
C ALA A 10 -6.82 -7.09 0.49
N SER A 11 -6.14 -6.91 1.62
CA SER A 11 -6.46 -7.53 2.91
C SER A 11 -5.85 -6.71 4.05
N TRP A 12 -6.43 -6.84 5.23
CA TRP A 12 -5.88 -6.32 6.49
C TRP A 12 -5.30 -7.42 7.38
N SER A 13 -5.24 -8.65 6.88
CA SER A 13 -4.75 -9.78 7.67
C SER A 13 -3.22 -9.78 7.71
N ASP A 14 -2.64 -9.98 8.89
CA ASP A 14 -1.19 -10.01 9.06
C ASP A 14 -0.49 -11.09 8.20
N LYS A 15 -1.22 -12.14 7.81
CA LYS A 15 -0.73 -13.20 6.90
C LYS A 15 -0.41 -12.68 5.49
N ASP A 16 -1.02 -11.57 5.08
CA ASP A 16 -0.86 -10.98 3.75
C ASP A 16 0.17 -9.85 3.77
N VAL A 17 0.78 -9.54 4.92
CA VAL A 17 1.82 -8.52 5.04
C VAL A 17 3.08 -8.99 4.31
N ALA A 18 3.41 -8.30 3.22
CA ALA A 18 4.60 -8.52 2.43
C ALA A 18 5.84 -7.84 3.06
N GLY A 19 5.63 -6.78 3.86
CA GLY A 19 6.70 -6.05 4.54
C GLY A 19 6.29 -4.62 4.90
N THR A 20 7.28 -3.78 5.16
CA THR A 20 7.15 -2.34 5.41
C THR A 20 7.80 -1.54 4.27
N VAL A 21 7.31 -0.33 4.00
CA VAL A 21 7.97 0.62 3.10
C VAL A 21 8.95 1.47 3.87
N ASP A 22 10.14 1.62 3.30
CA ASP A 22 11.06 2.68 3.70
C ASP A 22 10.65 4.00 3.03
N GLU A 23 10.83 5.11 3.75
CA GLU A 23 10.60 6.46 3.21
C GLU A 23 11.46 6.70 1.95
N GLY A 24 10.84 7.25 0.89
CA GLY A 24 11.53 7.59 -0.37
C GLY A 24 11.41 6.56 -1.50
N LEU A 25 10.75 5.41 -1.27
CA LEU A 25 10.37 4.50 -2.35
C LEU A 25 9.16 5.05 -3.12
N GLY A 26 9.37 5.36 -4.41
CA GLY A 26 8.30 5.80 -5.31
C GLY A 26 7.48 4.63 -5.86
N PHE A 27 6.15 4.75 -5.81
CA PHE A 27 5.22 3.82 -6.44
C PHE A 27 4.19 4.59 -7.26
N THR A 28 3.67 3.94 -8.29
CA THR A 28 2.53 4.47 -9.04
C THR A 28 1.26 3.89 -8.45
N ILE A 29 0.27 4.73 -8.13
CA ILE A 29 -1.06 4.29 -7.73
C ILE A 29 -1.84 3.88 -8.97
N ASP A 30 -2.19 2.59 -9.08
CA ASP A 30 -3.07 2.08 -10.13
C ASP A 30 -4.54 2.34 -9.82
N ALA A 31 -4.93 2.12 -8.56
CA ALA A 31 -6.32 2.18 -8.14
C ALA A 31 -6.44 2.36 -6.63
N THR A 32 -7.61 2.81 -6.19
CA THR A 32 -8.03 2.73 -4.78
C THR A 32 -9.04 1.59 -4.63
N VAL A 33 -8.81 0.68 -3.68
CA VAL A 33 -9.69 -0.46 -3.38
C VAL A 33 -10.21 -0.34 -1.96
N SER A 34 -11.47 -0.68 -1.72
CA SER A 34 -12.05 -0.70 -0.38
C SER A 34 -12.01 -2.11 0.20
N VAL A 35 -11.25 -2.30 1.28
CA VAL A 35 -11.11 -3.57 1.98
C VAL A 35 -11.76 -3.42 3.36
N ASN A 36 -12.82 -4.18 3.61
CA ASN A 36 -13.54 -4.18 4.89
C ASN A 36 -13.95 -2.77 5.39
N GLY A 37 -14.34 -1.89 4.46
CA GLY A 37 -14.76 -0.51 4.76
C GLY A 37 -13.62 0.51 4.88
N SER A 38 -12.35 0.10 4.76
CA SER A 38 -11.19 1.01 4.75
C SER A 38 -10.49 1.00 3.38
N PRO A 39 -10.06 2.16 2.84
CA PRO A 39 -9.40 2.21 1.55
C PRO A 39 -7.95 1.72 1.61
N GLN A 40 -7.49 1.10 0.53
CA GLN A 40 -6.10 0.76 0.23
C GLN A 40 -5.75 1.24 -1.18
N TYR A 41 -4.52 1.68 -1.38
CA TYR A 41 -3.99 1.95 -2.72
C TYR A 41 -3.40 0.66 -3.28
N LYS A 42 -3.88 0.28 -4.46
CA LYS A 42 -3.19 -0.67 -5.33
C LYS A 42 -2.08 0.09 -6.03
N VAL A 43 -0.84 -0.30 -5.78
CA VAL A 43 0.34 0.36 -6.34
C VAL A 43 1.20 -0.65 -7.09
N HIS A 44 1.97 -0.19 -8.07
CA HIS A 44 3.02 -1.00 -8.67
C HIS A 44 4.38 -0.33 -8.57
N ASN A 45 5.41 -1.16 -8.44
CA ASN A 45 6.80 -0.72 -8.52
C ASN A 45 7.30 -0.72 -9.97
N SER A 46 8.52 -0.20 -10.20
CA SER A 46 9.16 -0.19 -11.52
C SER A 46 9.42 -1.57 -12.14
N LYS A 47 9.30 -2.65 -11.35
CA LYS A 47 9.41 -4.04 -11.81
C LYS A 47 8.05 -4.64 -12.23
N GLY A 48 6.96 -3.87 -12.13
CA GLY A 48 5.61 -4.32 -12.43
C GLY A 48 4.98 -5.20 -11.34
N THR A 49 5.60 -5.30 -10.15
CA THR A 49 5.00 -6.01 -9.02
C THR A 49 3.95 -5.12 -8.37
N THR A 50 2.75 -5.65 -8.24
CA THR A 50 1.63 -4.99 -7.58
C THR A 50 1.66 -5.26 -6.08
N TYR A 51 1.41 -4.22 -5.29
CA TYR A 51 1.22 -4.29 -3.85
C TYR A 51 0.00 -3.48 -3.44
N TYR A 52 -0.47 -3.71 -2.21
CA TYR A 52 -1.51 -2.91 -1.59
C TYR A 52 -0.93 -2.19 -0.38
N VAL A 53 -1.19 -0.89 -0.29
CA VAL A 53 -0.76 -0.03 0.82
C VAL A 53 -1.95 0.66 1.45
N THR A 54 -1.83 0.98 2.72
CA THR A 54 -2.90 1.69 3.44
C THR A 54 -3.14 3.05 2.79
N ALA A 55 -4.38 3.33 2.39
CA ALA A 55 -4.74 4.66 1.91
C ALA A 55 -5.01 5.57 3.12
N ASN A 56 -3.93 6.07 3.70
CA ASN A 56 -3.99 7.04 4.78
C ASN A 56 -3.33 8.34 4.32
N GLU A 57 -4.15 9.38 4.13
CA GLU A 57 -3.72 10.71 3.67
C GLU A 57 -2.71 11.38 4.61
N ALA A 58 -2.61 10.93 5.87
CA ALA A 58 -1.59 11.42 6.80
C ALA A 58 -0.19 10.83 6.54
N TYR A 59 -0.11 9.69 5.84
CA TYR A 59 1.14 8.97 5.55
C TYR A 59 1.45 8.85 4.05
N VAL A 60 0.46 9.06 3.18
CA VAL A 60 0.60 8.96 1.72
C VAL A 60 0.36 10.33 1.10
N TYR A 61 1.42 10.90 0.53
CA TYR A 61 1.35 12.13 -0.26
C TYR A 61 1.09 11.78 -1.73
N VAL A 62 -0.02 12.24 -2.27
CA VAL A 62 -0.38 12.09 -3.69
C VAL A 62 -0.20 13.48 -4.33
N GLU A 63 0.79 13.61 -5.21
CA GLU A 63 1.06 14.84 -5.97
C GLU A 63 0.42 14.80 -7.36
#